data_AF-A0A915CVI7-F1
#
_entry.id   AF-A0A915CVI7-F1
#
_cell.length_a   1.000
_cell.length_b   1.000
_cell.length_c   1.000
_cell.angle_alpha   90.00
_cell.angle_beta   90.00
_cell.angle_gamma   90.00
#
_symmetry.space_group_name_H-M   'P 1'
#
loop_
_entity.id
_entity.type
_entity.pdbx_description
1 polymer ?
#
loop_
_entity_poly.entity_id
_entity_poly.type
_entity_poly.pdbx_seq_one_letter_code
_entity_poly.pdbx_strand_id
1 'polypeptide(L)'
;MDASFVECIKELVEMPWKYVILLQNHDIQIRTNLEIVQVLQWLNGTNDIEVAKPPASRIPTGVGSELDFESLRLFRNESKYIKQLYNGLPPKLQLAKSYVESSLSRAMAEFIVRDLNLEPLLELMRGKNKEFGREMLFPSLHSTLMLWKLLGDSPTNVWMKARESSILLDFLYGIIHPTVAVITCVIQFVYLA
;
A
#
# COMPACT_ATOMS: atom_id res chain seq x y z
N MET A 1 -2.46 -11.83 -7.46
CA MET A 1 -2.74 -10.40 -7.67
C MET A 1 -1.78 -9.56 -6.87
N ASP A 2 -1.81 -9.63 -5.54
CA ASP A 2 -0.89 -8.88 -4.65
C ASP A 2 0.60 -9.08 -5.00
N ALA A 3 1.01 -10.33 -5.25
CA ALA A 3 2.37 -10.62 -5.70
C ALA A 3 2.72 -9.98 -7.06
N SER A 4 1.76 -9.90 -7.98
CA SER A 4 1.96 -9.26 -9.29
C SER A 4 2.20 -7.76 -9.11
N PHE A 5 1.42 -7.10 -8.24
CA PHE A 5 1.67 -5.69 -7.91
C PHE A 5 3.04 -5.48 -7.28
N VAL A 6 3.47 -6.34 -6.36
CA VAL A 6 4.81 -6.27 -5.76
C VAL A 6 5.90 -6.36 -6.83
N GLU A 7 5.82 -7.32 -7.76
CA GLU A 7 6.79 -7.42 -8.86
C GLU A 7 6.76 -6.18 -9.75
N CYS A 8 5.59 -5.66 -10.09
CA CYS A 8 5.50 -4.44 -10.88
C CYS A 8 6.16 -3.26 -10.15
N ILE A 9 5.88 -3.04 -8.85
CA ILE A 9 6.51 -1.98 -8.06
C ILE A 9 8.04 -2.12 -8.03
N LYS A 10 8.60 -3.34 -7.97
CA LYS A 10 10.06 -3.55 -8.02
C LYS A 10 10.69 -2.96 -9.27
N GLU A 11 10.06 -3.19 -10.43
CA GLU A 11 10.53 -2.63 -11.70
C GLU A 11 10.38 -1.09 -11.73
N LEU A 12 9.37 -0.55 -11.04
CA LEU A 12 9.14 0.89 -11.02
C LEU A 12 10.13 1.65 -10.15
N VAL A 13 10.64 1.06 -9.06
CA VAL A 13 11.44 1.79 -8.05
C VAL A 13 12.66 2.53 -8.62
N GLU A 14 13.21 2.05 -9.74
CA GLU A 14 14.35 2.66 -10.42
C GLU A 14 13.98 3.87 -11.31
N MET A 15 12.68 4.17 -11.46
CA MET A 15 12.17 5.28 -12.26
C MET A 15 11.74 6.50 -11.42
N PRO A 16 11.75 7.72 -12.00
CA PRO A 16 11.43 8.94 -11.27
C PRO A 16 9.92 9.27 -11.26
N TRP A 17 9.15 8.68 -10.36
CA TRP A 17 7.73 9.00 -10.13
C TRP A 17 7.47 9.48 -8.70
N LYS A 18 6.22 9.81 -8.34
CA LYS A 18 5.86 10.28 -6.98
C LYS A 18 4.88 9.38 -6.26
N TYR A 19 3.93 8.85 -7.02
CA TYR A 19 2.96 7.87 -6.57
C TYR A 19 2.83 6.74 -7.58
N VAL A 20 2.48 5.55 -7.07
CA VAL A 20 2.04 4.41 -7.86
C VAL A 20 0.59 4.12 -7.53
N ILE A 21 -0.27 4.07 -8.55
CA ILE A 21 -1.69 3.73 -8.40
C ILE A 21 -1.89 2.31 -8.88
N LEU A 22 -2.35 1.42 -7.99
CA LEU A 22 -2.65 0.03 -8.32
C LEU A 22 -4.04 -0.08 -8.95
N LEU A 23 -4.13 -0.64 -10.16
CA LEU A 23 -5.38 -0.84 -10.88
C LEU A 23 -5.48 -2.27 -11.43
N GLN A 24 -6.70 -2.72 -11.67
CA GLN A 24 -7.07 -3.94 -12.37
C GLN A 24 -7.46 -3.66 -13.83
N ASN A 25 -7.52 -4.73 -14.63
CA ASN A 25 -7.84 -4.66 -16.05
C ASN A 25 -9.22 -4.06 -16.38
N HIS A 26 -10.13 -3.99 -15.40
CA HIS A 26 -11.49 -3.49 -15.58
C HIS A 26 -11.69 -2.11 -14.94
N ASP A 27 -10.64 -1.50 -14.41
CA ASP A 27 -10.72 -0.17 -13.85
C ASP A 27 -10.70 0.88 -14.95
N ILE A 28 -11.59 1.86 -14.80
CA ILE A 28 -11.70 3.00 -15.68
C ILE A 28 -11.56 4.26 -14.83
N GLN A 29 -10.67 5.14 -15.27
CA GLN A 29 -10.49 6.43 -14.59
C GLN A 29 -11.69 7.34 -14.85
N ILE A 30 -12.24 7.89 -13.76
CA ILE A 30 -13.34 8.85 -13.81
C ILE A 30 -12.90 10.30 -13.55
N ARG A 31 -11.60 10.52 -13.39
CA ARG A 31 -10.96 11.83 -13.18
C ARG A 31 -9.87 12.06 -14.20
N THR A 32 -9.65 13.32 -14.55
CA THR A 32 -8.53 13.71 -15.41
C THR A 32 -7.20 13.55 -14.70
N ASN A 33 -6.11 13.44 -15.46
CA ASN A 33 -4.77 13.37 -14.88
C ASN A 33 -4.45 14.58 -13.98
N LEU A 34 -4.91 15.79 -14.36
CA LEU A 34 -4.71 16.99 -13.56
C LEU A 34 -5.40 16.91 -12.20
N GLU A 35 -6.64 16.44 -12.15
CA GLU A 35 -7.36 16.24 -10.88
C GLU A 35 -6.66 15.19 -10.01
N ILE A 36 -6.19 14.09 -10.60
CA ILE A 36 -5.43 13.06 -9.87
C ILE A 36 -4.15 13.66 -9.28
N VAL A 37 -3.38 14.40 -10.09
CA VAL A 37 -2.18 15.12 -9.65
C VAL A 37 -2.47 16.02 -8.45
N GLN A 38 -3.54 16.83 -8.52
CA GLN A 38 -3.93 17.74 -7.45
C GLN A 38 -4.24 17.00 -6.15
N VAL A 39 -5.01 15.90 -6.23
CA VAL A 39 -5.31 15.06 -5.05
C VAL A 39 -4.04 14.48 -4.45
N LEU A 40 -3.14 13.93 -5.27
CA LEU A 40 -1.89 13.35 -4.80
C LEU A 40 -0.94 14.41 -4.19
N GLN A 41 -0.95 15.64 -4.71
CA GLN A 41 -0.24 16.76 -4.09
C GLN A 41 -0.81 17.08 -2.69
N TRP A 42 -2.14 17.02 -2.50
CA TRP A 42 -2.76 17.17 -1.18
C TRP A 42 -2.51 16.01 -0.22
N LEU A 43 -2.16 14.82 -0.74
CA LEU A 43 -1.70 13.70 0.09
C LEU A 43 -0.24 13.89 0.55
N ASN A 44 0.58 14.65 -0.18
CA ASN A 44 1.91 15.10 0.24
C ASN A 44 2.79 13.98 0.83
N GLY A 45 2.89 12.86 0.14
CA GLY A 45 3.70 11.70 0.56
C GLY A 45 2.94 10.67 1.41
N THR A 46 1.73 10.97 1.88
CA THR A 46 0.86 9.97 2.53
C THR A 46 0.24 9.02 1.50
N ASN A 47 -0.08 7.80 1.93
CA ASN A 47 -0.72 6.79 1.09
C ASN A 47 -2.25 6.91 1.16
N ASP A 48 -2.94 6.57 0.06
CA ASP A 48 -4.39 6.42 0.02
C ASP A 48 -4.75 4.95 -0.19
N ILE A 49 -5.39 4.36 0.82
CA ILE A 49 -5.79 2.97 0.85
C ILE A 49 -6.93 2.78 1.84
N GLU A 50 -7.93 1.98 1.47
CA GLU A 50 -8.95 1.57 2.42
C GLU A 50 -8.38 0.54 3.39
N VAL A 51 -8.76 0.64 4.67
CA VAL A 51 -8.34 -0.32 5.70
C VAL A 51 -9.56 -0.71 6.51
N ALA A 52 -10.04 -1.94 6.30
CA ALA A 52 -11.15 -2.51 7.02
C ALA A 52 -10.76 -3.80 7.75
N LYS A 53 -11.53 -4.15 8.79
CA LYS A 53 -11.35 -5.42 9.49
C LYS A 53 -11.75 -6.58 8.57
N PRO A 54 -10.93 -7.63 8.41
CA PRO A 54 -11.27 -8.76 7.56
C PRO A 54 -12.42 -9.59 8.17
N PRO A 55 -13.31 -10.18 7.35
CA PRO A 55 -14.33 -11.10 7.83
C PRO A 55 -13.67 -12.31 8.52
N ALA A 56 -14.14 -12.69 9.70
CA ALA A 56 -13.56 -13.79 10.47
C ALA A 56 -13.55 -15.12 9.69
N SER A 57 -14.54 -15.33 8.81
CA SER A 57 -14.64 -16.52 7.95
C SER A 57 -13.50 -16.65 6.93
N ARG A 58 -12.74 -15.58 6.69
CA ARG A 58 -11.62 -15.55 5.75
C ARG A 58 -10.29 -15.86 6.44
N ILE A 59 -10.22 -15.78 7.77
CA ILE A 59 -8.98 -15.91 8.54
C ILE A 59 -8.86 -17.37 9.01
N PRO A 60 -7.84 -18.13 8.57
CA PRO A 60 -7.59 -19.47 9.08
C PRO A 60 -7.40 -19.48 10.59
N THR A 61 -7.98 -20.48 11.25
CA THR A 61 -7.76 -20.70 12.68
C THR A 61 -6.27 -20.93 12.96
N GLY A 62 -5.73 -20.25 13.97
CA GLY A 62 -4.33 -20.41 14.39
C GLY A 62 -3.33 -19.51 13.67
N VAL A 63 -3.70 -18.81 12.59
CA VAL A 63 -2.75 -17.98 11.80
C VAL A 63 -2.10 -16.85 12.61
N GLY A 64 -2.70 -16.43 13.73
CA GLY A 64 -2.21 -15.33 14.56
C GLY A 64 -0.84 -15.58 15.22
N SER A 65 -0.37 -16.83 15.33
CA SER A 65 1.00 -17.14 15.76
C SER A 65 2.04 -17.03 14.66
N GLU A 66 1.62 -16.96 13.39
CA GLU A 66 2.51 -16.87 12.23
C GLU A 66 2.67 -15.42 11.73
N LEU A 67 1.95 -14.46 12.33
CA LEU A 67 1.91 -13.06 11.91
C LEU A 67 2.87 -12.14 12.68
N ASP A 68 3.64 -12.65 13.63
CA ASP A 68 4.70 -11.85 14.22
C ASP A 68 5.84 -11.61 13.23
N PHE A 69 6.52 -10.47 13.36
CA PHE A 69 7.50 -10.03 12.39
C PHE A 69 8.73 -10.95 12.30
N GLU A 70 9.05 -11.67 13.39
CA GLU A 70 10.17 -12.61 13.45
C GLU A 70 9.82 -13.92 12.72
N SER A 71 8.64 -14.49 12.99
CA SER A 71 8.09 -15.64 12.26
C SER A 71 7.97 -15.36 10.77
N LEU A 72 7.54 -14.14 10.40
CA LEU A 72 7.44 -13.71 9.01
C LEU A 72 8.79 -13.33 8.38
N ARG A 73 9.86 -13.19 9.18
CA ARG A 73 11.15 -12.61 8.76
C ARG A 73 10.94 -11.35 7.90
N LEU A 74 10.03 -10.48 8.38
CA LEU A 74 9.38 -9.47 7.55
C LEU A 74 10.36 -8.43 7.00
N PHE A 75 11.49 -8.21 7.67
CA PHE A 75 12.49 -7.23 7.27
C PHE A 75 13.74 -7.91 6.72
N ARG A 76 14.26 -7.39 5.59
CA ARG A 76 15.55 -7.86 5.04
C ARG A 76 16.73 -7.56 5.97
N ASN A 77 16.66 -6.44 6.68
CA ASN A 77 17.65 -6.07 7.69
C ASN A 77 16.97 -5.96 9.06
N GLU A 78 16.82 -7.10 9.72
CA GLU A 78 16.23 -7.19 11.05
C GLU A 78 16.94 -6.29 12.05
N SER A 79 18.27 -6.20 12.02
CA SER A 79 19.05 -5.41 13.00
C SER A 79 18.73 -3.90 12.98
N LYS A 80 18.29 -3.36 11.82
CA LYS A 80 17.86 -1.97 11.63
C LYS A 80 16.52 -1.70 12.34
N TYR A 81 15.61 -2.67 12.31
CA TYR A 81 14.21 -2.49 12.72
C TYR A 81 13.89 -3.11 14.08
N ILE A 82 14.42 -4.29 14.38
CA ILE A 82 14.26 -5.00 15.67
C ILE A 82 14.80 -4.14 16.83
N LYS A 83 15.94 -3.46 16.68
CA LYS A 83 16.47 -2.59 17.76
C LYS A 83 15.58 -1.40 18.10
N GLN A 84 14.71 -0.97 17.18
CA GLN A 84 13.80 0.18 17.39
C GLN A 84 12.44 -0.22 17.96
N LEU A 85 12.08 -1.50 17.91
CA LEU A 85 10.69 -1.97 18.11
C LEU A 85 10.46 -2.70 19.44
N TYR A 86 11.50 -3.13 20.15
CA TYR A 86 11.35 -4.01 21.32
C TYR A 86 11.22 -3.23 22.63
N ASN A 87 9.97 -2.88 22.98
CA ASN A 87 9.56 -2.69 24.37
C ASN A 87 9.11 -4.04 25.01
N GLY A 88 9.78 -5.15 24.67
CA GLY A 88 9.59 -6.46 25.31
C GLY A 88 8.57 -7.43 24.67
N LEU A 89 7.91 -7.09 23.56
CA LEU A 89 7.04 -8.01 22.81
C LEU A 89 7.31 -7.91 21.29
N PRO A 90 7.40 -9.04 20.57
CA PRO A 90 7.63 -9.00 19.13
C PRO A 90 6.41 -8.37 18.44
N PRO A 91 6.61 -7.34 17.62
CA PRO A 91 5.55 -6.68 16.89
C PRO A 91 4.82 -7.66 15.95
N LYS A 92 3.49 -7.60 15.93
CA LYS A 92 2.64 -8.43 15.06
C LYS A 92 2.03 -7.64 13.93
N LEU A 93 1.98 -8.24 12.76
CA LEU A 93 1.21 -7.75 11.63
C LEU A 93 -0.29 -7.83 11.98
N GLN A 94 -0.98 -6.71 11.87
CA GLN A 94 -2.44 -6.68 11.94
C GLN A 94 -2.99 -7.02 10.56
N LEU A 95 -3.89 -7.99 10.49
CA LEU A 95 -4.58 -8.30 9.24
C LEU A 95 -5.66 -7.25 9.00
N ALA A 96 -5.63 -6.69 7.81
CA ALA A 96 -6.67 -5.83 7.27
C ALA A 96 -7.07 -6.28 5.88
N LYS A 97 -8.26 -5.87 5.46
CA LYS A 97 -8.81 -6.09 4.13
C LYS A 97 -9.20 -4.76 3.51
N SER A 98 -9.09 -4.71 2.20
CA SER A 98 -9.48 -3.60 1.34
C SER A 98 -9.97 -4.17 0.01
N TYR A 99 -10.30 -3.28 -0.93
CA TYR A 99 -10.11 -3.56 -2.35
C TYR A 99 -8.64 -3.41 -2.75
N VAL A 100 -8.32 -3.70 -4.00
CA VAL A 100 -6.94 -3.73 -4.51
C VAL A 100 -6.37 -2.37 -4.82
N GLU A 101 -7.26 -1.40 -5.04
CA GLU A 101 -6.96 -0.06 -5.46
C GLU A 101 -6.29 0.67 -4.30
N SER A 102 -5.12 1.20 -4.58
CA SER A 102 -4.37 2.01 -3.62
C SER A 102 -3.44 2.94 -4.36
N SER A 103 -3.22 4.11 -3.78
CA SER A 103 -2.20 5.06 -4.21
C SER A 103 -1.08 5.07 -3.19
N LEU A 104 0.05 4.48 -3.55
CA LEU A 104 1.22 4.38 -2.67
C LEU A 104 2.23 5.47 -3.03
N SER A 105 2.72 6.17 -2.02
CA SER A 105 3.81 7.12 -2.20
C SER A 105 5.11 6.40 -2.56
N ARG A 106 6.05 7.13 -3.17
CA ARG A 106 7.37 6.58 -3.49
C ARG A 106 8.09 6.01 -2.27
N ALA A 107 8.00 6.69 -1.12
CA ALA A 107 8.61 6.21 0.11
C ALA A 107 8.04 4.85 0.54
N MET A 108 6.72 4.65 0.45
CA MET A 108 6.09 3.39 0.80
C MET A 108 6.48 2.27 -0.17
N ALA A 109 6.47 2.53 -1.47
CA ALA A 109 6.85 1.54 -2.46
C ALA A 109 8.35 1.18 -2.40
N GLU A 110 9.24 2.16 -2.14
CA GLU A 110 10.64 1.89 -1.86
C GLU A 110 10.82 1.05 -0.58
N PHE A 111 10.07 1.33 0.48
CA PHE A 111 10.11 0.54 1.71
C PHE A 111 9.66 -0.91 1.49
N ILE A 112 8.56 -1.11 0.75
CA ILE A 112 8.09 -2.44 0.35
C ILE A 112 9.19 -3.20 -0.42
N VAL A 113 9.81 -2.55 -1.40
CA VAL A 113 10.77 -3.20 -2.29
C VAL A 113 12.15 -3.40 -1.67
N ARG A 114 12.63 -2.44 -0.88
CA ARG A 114 14.01 -2.42 -0.37
C ARG A 114 14.13 -2.94 1.05
N ASP A 115 13.15 -2.69 1.91
CA ASP A 115 13.26 -3.05 3.33
C ASP A 115 12.45 -4.31 3.71
N LEU A 116 11.32 -4.59 3.07
CA LEU A 116 10.46 -5.73 3.42
C LEU A 116 10.75 -7.02 2.63
N ASN A 117 10.95 -8.12 3.34
CA ASN A 117 10.87 -9.47 2.77
C ASN A 117 9.42 -9.98 2.83
N LEU A 118 8.68 -9.79 1.75
CA LEU A 118 7.26 -10.18 1.68
C LEU A 118 7.04 -11.64 1.30
N GLU A 119 8.08 -12.43 1.00
CA GLU A 119 7.92 -13.80 0.53
C GLU A 119 7.18 -14.70 1.55
N PRO A 120 7.57 -14.73 2.84
CA PRO A 120 6.86 -15.57 3.82
C PRO A 120 5.40 -15.14 4.02
N LEU A 121 5.14 -13.83 4.01
CA LEU A 121 3.79 -13.30 4.13
C LEU A 121 2.92 -13.63 2.92
N LEU A 122 3.48 -13.49 1.71
CA LEU A 122 2.79 -13.85 0.47
C LEU A 122 2.53 -15.36 0.41
N GLU A 123 3.45 -16.19 0.87
CA GLU A 123 3.28 -17.64 0.94
C GLU A 123 2.17 -18.03 1.94
N LEU A 124 2.17 -17.41 3.12
CA LEU A 124 1.10 -17.55 4.11
C LEU A 124 -0.27 -17.15 3.54
N MET A 125 -0.33 -16.01 2.85
CA MET A 125 -1.54 -15.48 2.21
C MET A 125 -2.02 -16.34 1.03
N ARG A 126 -1.11 -17.04 0.35
CA ARG A 126 -1.40 -18.02 -0.71
C ARG A 126 -1.83 -19.39 -0.19
N GLY A 127 -1.89 -19.59 1.12
CA GLY A 127 -2.11 -20.88 1.79
C GLY A 127 -3.32 -21.70 1.29
N LYS A 128 -3.52 -22.90 1.87
CA LYS A 128 -4.45 -23.93 1.36
C LYS A 128 -5.91 -23.49 1.12
N ASN A 129 -6.34 -22.38 1.73
CA ASN A 129 -7.62 -21.73 1.44
C ASN A 129 -7.38 -20.56 0.49
N LYS A 130 -7.76 -20.72 -0.79
CA LYS A 130 -7.56 -19.74 -1.89
C LYS A 130 -8.11 -18.33 -1.62
N GLU A 131 -8.90 -18.20 -0.56
CA GLU A 131 -9.63 -17.00 -0.18
C GLU A 131 -8.93 -16.14 0.87
N PHE A 132 -7.99 -16.68 1.63
CA PHE A 132 -7.44 -15.98 2.79
C PHE A 132 -6.72 -14.68 2.39
N GLY A 133 -5.72 -14.76 1.52
CA GLY A 133 -4.85 -13.63 1.20
C GLY A 133 -5.37 -12.62 0.19
N ARG A 134 -6.58 -12.78 -0.36
CA ARG A 134 -7.07 -11.88 -1.40
C ARG A 134 -7.37 -10.49 -0.82
N GLU A 135 -6.66 -9.49 -1.34
CA GLU A 135 -6.86 -8.06 -1.02
C GLU A 135 -6.52 -7.75 0.45
N MET A 136 -5.51 -8.44 0.98
CA MET A 136 -5.09 -8.30 2.37
C MET A 136 -3.65 -7.80 2.51
N LEU A 137 -2.78 -7.92 1.49
CA LEU A 137 -1.37 -7.53 1.64
C LEU A 137 -1.20 -6.06 1.98
N PHE A 138 -1.52 -5.17 1.03
CA PHE A 138 -1.34 -3.74 1.19
C PHE A 138 -2.10 -3.17 2.39
N PRO A 139 -3.40 -3.47 2.62
CA PRO A 139 -4.08 -2.95 3.81
C PRO A 139 -3.46 -3.49 5.12
N SER A 140 -2.95 -4.72 5.18
CA SER A 140 -2.28 -5.24 6.38
C SER A 140 -0.97 -4.49 6.67
N LEU A 141 -0.20 -4.16 5.63
CA LEU A 141 0.97 -3.29 5.75
C LEU A 141 0.60 -1.88 6.25
N HIS A 142 -0.60 -1.39 5.90
CA HIS A 142 -1.11 -0.07 6.29
C HIS A 142 -1.95 -0.07 7.59
N SER A 143 -2.35 -1.22 8.11
CA SER A 143 -3.05 -1.30 9.41
C SER A 143 -2.08 -1.43 10.59
N THR A 144 -0.84 -1.86 10.29
CA THR A 144 0.16 -2.09 11.34
C THR A 144 0.86 -0.79 11.68
N LEU A 145 0.36 -0.13 12.73
CA LEU A 145 0.86 1.13 13.32
C LEU A 145 2.39 1.27 13.37
N MET A 146 3.11 0.17 13.55
CA MET A 146 4.58 0.19 13.65
C MET A 146 5.30 0.37 12.32
N LEU A 147 4.72 -0.09 11.20
CA LEU A 147 5.31 0.16 9.87
C LEU A 147 5.27 1.66 9.53
N TRP A 148 4.24 2.38 10.00
CA TRP A 148 4.14 3.83 9.85
C TRP A 148 5.17 4.61 10.65
N LYS A 149 5.47 4.19 11.89
CA LYS A 149 6.51 4.80 12.72
C LYS A 149 7.90 4.72 12.06
N LEU A 150 8.17 3.65 11.31
CA LEU A 150 9.41 3.46 10.58
C LEU A 150 9.51 4.35 9.33
N LEU A 151 8.36 4.75 8.77
CA LEU A 151 8.27 5.68 7.64
C LEU A 151 8.24 7.15 8.09
N GLY A 152 8.20 7.43 9.39
CA GLY A 152 8.08 8.79 9.93
C GLY A 152 6.67 9.38 9.81
N ASP A 153 5.67 8.55 9.46
CA ASP A 153 4.28 8.98 9.27
C ASP A 153 3.46 8.77 10.56
N SER A 154 2.58 9.74 10.85
CA SER A 154 1.66 9.66 11.99
C SER A 154 0.40 8.88 11.61
N PRO A 155 -0.08 7.92 12.43
CA PRO A 155 -1.34 7.18 12.22
C PRO A 155 -2.60 8.07 12.16
N THR A 156 -2.50 9.34 12.57
CA THR A 156 -3.64 10.27 12.65
C THR A 156 -4.13 10.77 11.29
N ASN A 157 -3.33 10.68 10.23
CA ASN A 157 -3.67 11.30 8.94
C ASN A 157 -4.65 10.46 8.08
N VAL A 158 -4.78 9.16 8.34
CA VAL A 158 -5.67 8.26 7.57
C VAL A 158 -7.09 8.24 8.16
N TRP A 159 -7.23 8.24 9.48
CA TRP A 159 -8.55 8.18 10.12
C TRP A 159 -9.34 9.50 10.08
N MET A 160 -8.67 10.65 9.95
CA MET A 160 -9.36 11.95 9.87
C MET A 160 -9.77 12.36 8.45
N LYS A 161 -9.16 11.84 7.37
CA LYS A 161 -9.55 12.21 6.00
C LYS A 161 -10.68 11.37 5.40
N ALA A 162 -10.90 10.14 5.88
CA ALA A 162 -11.97 9.27 5.36
C ALA A 162 -13.40 9.77 5.66
N ARG A 163 -13.58 10.81 6.49
CA ARG A 163 -14.91 11.30 6.91
C ARG A 163 -15.34 12.64 6.30
N GLU A 164 -14.46 13.38 5.62
CA GLU A 164 -14.75 14.75 5.14
C GLU A 164 -14.82 14.91 3.60
N SER A 165 -14.61 13.86 2.81
CA SER A 165 -14.57 13.94 1.35
C SER A 165 -15.96 14.00 0.67
N SER A 166 -16.88 14.81 1.17
CA SER A 166 -18.23 14.99 0.58
C SER A 166 -18.56 16.41 0.12
N ILE A 167 -17.56 17.30 -0.03
CA ILE A 167 -17.81 18.73 -0.24
C ILE A 167 -16.87 19.35 -1.32
N LEU A 168 -17.51 20.03 -2.29
CA LEU A 168 -17.02 21.04 -3.28
C LEU A 168 -16.32 20.48 -4.54
N LEU A 169 -16.85 20.52 -5.78
CA LEU A 169 -17.64 21.51 -6.55
C LEU A 169 -16.91 22.86 -6.82
N ASP A 170 -16.58 23.02 -8.11
CA ASP A 170 -16.32 24.23 -8.90
C ASP A 170 -14.88 24.67 -9.28
N PHE A 171 -14.78 25.02 -10.57
CA PHE A 171 -13.81 25.87 -11.31
C PHE A 171 -12.57 25.27 -12.02
N LEU A 172 -12.82 24.88 -13.28
CA LEU A 172 -12.33 25.43 -14.58
C LEU A 172 -10.83 25.64 -14.92
N TYR A 173 -10.52 25.08 -16.12
CA TYR A 173 -9.61 25.47 -17.21
C TYR A 173 -8.07 25.26 -17.11
N GLY A 174 -7.56 24.33 -17.93
CA GLY A 174 -6.60 24.68 -19.00
C GLY A 174 -5.19 24.05 -19.04
N ILE A 175 -4.96 23.20 -20.06
CA ILE A 175 -3.78 23.14 -20.98
C ILE A 175 -2.62 22.10 -20.75
N ILE A 176 -2.65 21.01 -21.57
CA ILE A 176 -1.67 20.37 -22.52
C ILE A 176 -0.34 19.65 -22.07
N HIS A 177 -0.30 18.30 -22.29
CA HIS A 177 0.72 17.30 -22.83
C HIS A 177 2.27 17.39 -22.62
N PRO A 178 3.09 16.34 -22.93
CA PRO A 178 2.94 14.85 -23.03
C PRO A 178 3.94 14.08 -22.10
N THR A 179 3.80 12.79 -21.73
CA THR A 179 4.24 11.57 -22.47
C THR A 179 3.95 10.35 -21.57
N VAL A 180 3.35 9.27 -22.08
CA VAL A 180 3.00 8.05 -21.32
C VAL A 180 3.73 6.84 -21.91
N ALA A 181 4.46 6.09 -21.07
CA ALA A 181 4.87 4.72 -21.37
C ALA A 181 3.89 3.76 -20.67
N VAL A 182 3.23 2.91 -21.45
CA VAL A 182 2.32 1.87 -20.96
C VAL A 182 3.09 0.55 -20.91
N ILE A 183 3.43 0.09 -19.70
CA ILE A 183 3.89 -1.29 -19.49
C ILE A 183 2.71 -2.03 -18.85
N THR A 184 2.26 -3.09 -19.51
CA THR A 184 1.08 -3.90 -19.14
C THR A 184 1.27 -4.63 -17.81
N CYS A 185 0.96 -3.89 -16.76
CA CYS A 185 0.48 -4.24 -15.43
C CYS A 185 -0.26 -2.94 -15.09
N VAL A 186 -1.60 -2.88 -15.11
CA VAL A 186 -2.33 -1.59 -15.16
C VAL A 186 -1.97 -0.74 -13.94
N ILE A 187 -0.97 0.11 -14.12
CA ILE A 187 -0.37 0.97 -13.11
C ILE A 187 -0.19 2.29 -13.82
N GLN A 188 -0.86 3.32 -13.30
CA GLN A 188 -0.76 4.64 -13.87
C GLN A 188 0.38 5.42 -13.25
N PHE A 189 1.21 6.01 -14.10
CA PHE A 189 2.26 6.92 -13.72
C PHE A 189 1.71 8.33 -13.55
N VAL A 190 1.98 8.94 -12.40
CA VAL A 190 1.78 10.38 -12.20
C VAL A 190 3.13 11.04 -11.96
N TYR A 191 3.62 11.75 -12.99
CA TYR A 191 4.79 12.61 -12.89
C TYR A 191 4.33 14.00 -12.43
N LEU A 192 4.80 14.44 -11.26
CA LEU A 192 4.65 15.82 -10.82
C LEU A 192 5.76 16.64 -11.49
N ALA A 193 5.39 17.54 -12.39
CA ALA A 193 6.26 18.60 -12.90
C ALA A 193 6.43 19.69 -11.83
#